data_AF-A0A2E1VZ77-F1
#
_entry.id   AF-A0A2E1VZ77-F1
#
_cell.length_a   1.000
_cell.length_b   1.000
_cell.length_c   1.000
_cell.angle_alpha   90.00
_cell.angle_beta   90.00
_cell.angle_gamma   90.00
#
_symmetry.space_group_name_H-M   'P 1'
#
loop_
_entity.id
_entity.type
_entity.pdbx_description
1 polymer ?
#
loop_
_entity_poly.entity_id
_entity_poly.type
_entity_poly.pdbx_seq_one_letter_code
_entity_poly.pdbx_strand_id
1 'polypeptide(L)'
;MFVRLLVVSCLAGTPFGPSTTIAAATEPQRQQPVPRPFPRPESPDQDPTRAPTEEPAEATPSSADQGAPTETTLGFPIYPSARYLTSYDAGRNQRYYLFGTNSTFEEMVQYYAIVLDERGDRVFDAPATHVFEVGRFSEDDMAFPPGVTVKDYTWNGSDGYLHTNGSQAERFRTVIQIVPALPEQTRRQ
;
A
#
# COMPACT_ATOMS: atom_id res chain seq x y z
N MET A 1 -8.29 51.01 32.84
CA MET A 1 -9.29 51.90 33.49
C MET A 1 -10.38 52.11 32.45
N PHE A 2 -11.63 51.64 32.53
CA PHE A 2 -12.54 51.07 33.53
C PHE A 2 -13.51 50.19 32.69
N VAL A 3 -13.64 48.87 32.86
CA VAL A 3 -14.42 48.11 33.87
C VAL A 3 -15.81 48.68 34.17
N ARG A 4 -16.84 47.86 33.87
CA ARG A 4 -18.15 47.62 34.55
C ARG A 4 -19.31 47.53 33.55
N LEU A 5 -20.31 46.65 33.63
CA LEU A 5 -20.77 45.62 34.58
C LEU A 5 -22.11 45.11 33.95
N LEU A 6 -22.26 43.87 33.49
CA LEU A 6 -22.86 42.71 34.16
C LEU A 6 -24.30 42.88 34.71
N VAL A 7 -25.26 42.13 34.13
CA VAL A 7 -26.53 41.60 34.70
C VAL A 7 -26.87 40.38 33.79
N VAL A 8 -26.90 39.09 34.14
CA VAL A 8 -27.36 38.25 35.27
C VAL A 8 -28.85 38.30 35.57
N SER A 9 -29.59 37.27 35.12
CA SER A 9 -30.57 36.45 35.88
C SER A 9 -31.40 35.62 34.88
N CYS A 10 -31.34 34.28 34.86
CA CYS A 10 -31.89 33.27 35.80
C CYS A 10 -33.38 32.99 35.62
N LEU A 11 -33.70 31.70 35.38
CA LEU A 11 -34.79 30.84 35.96
C LEU A 11 -35.26 29.83 34.89
N ALA A 12 -34.91 28.55 34.97
CA ALA A 12 -35.42 27.48 35.85
C ALA A 12 -36.55 26.65 35.19
N GLY A 13 -36.38 25.32 35.14
CA GLY A 13 -37.42 24.39 34.67
C GLY A 13 -36.94 22.95 34.45
N THR A 14 -36.67 22.20 35.52
CA THR A 14 -36.90 20.74 35.62
C THR A 14 -38.08 20.53 36.59
N PRO A 15 -38.70 19.35 36.84
CA PRO A 15 -38.35 17.93 36.53
C PRO A 15 -39.60 17.03 36.18
N PHE A 16 -39.47 15.69 36.35
CA PHE A 16 -40.48 14.57 36.32
C PHE A 16 -40.42 13.64 35.09
N GLY A 17 -40.30 12.31 35.22
CA GLY A 17 -40.35 11.48 36.41
C GLY A 17 -39.95 10.00 36.19
N PRO A 18 -39.98 9.18 37.26
CA PRO A 18 -39.47 7.81 37.31
C PRO A 18 -40.57 6.73 37.22
N SER A 19 -40.19 5.50 36.86
CA SER A 19 -40.94 4.26 37.12
C SER A 19 -39.92 3.13 37.30
N THR A 20 -39.60 2.73 38.54
CA THR A 20 -40.21 1.68 39.39
C THR A 20 -39.83 0.24 39.01
N THR A 21 -38.77 -0.24 39.70
CA THR A 21 -38.54 -1.49 40.48
C THR A 21 -39.22 -2.84 40.15
N ILE A 22 -38.49 -3.91 40.57
CA ILE A 22 -38.84 -5.32 40.89
C ILE A 22 -38.28 -6.29 39.82
N ALA A 23 -37.56 -7.40 40.07
CA ALA A 23 -37.16 -8.15 41.27
C ALA A 23 -35.84 -8.90 41.00
N ALA A 24 -35.16 -9.29 42.07
CA ALA A 24 -34.22 -10.39 42.08
C ALA A 24 -34.94 -11.73 41.84
N ALA A 25 -34.34 -12.60 41.04
CA ALA A 25 -34.63 -14.04 41.04
C ALA A 25 -33.31 -14.82 40.92
N THR A 26 -33.13 -15.69 41.89
CA THR A 26 -32.01 -16.60 42.15
C THR A 26 -31.83 -17.66 41.04
N GLU A 27 -30.56 -18.03 40.82
CA GLU A 27 -29.99 -19.17 40.07
C GLU A 27 -30.67 -20.55 40.33
N PRO A 28 -30.23 -21.72 39.76
CA PRO A 28 -29.35 -22.04 38.60
C PRO A 28 -29.94 -23.13 37.65
N GLN A 29 -29.38 -23.32 36.45
CA GLN A 29 -29.43 -24.64 35.80
C GLN A 29 -28.04 -25.03 35.28
N ARG A 30 -27.26 -25.70 36.13
CA ARG A 30 -26.00 -26.36 35.74
C ARG A 30 -26.33 -27.70 35.08
N GLN A 31 -26.11 -27.78 33.78
CA GLN A 31 -26.07 -29.05 33.06
C GLN A 31 -24.85 -29.86 33.54
N GLN A 32 -25.08 -31.04 34.09
CA GLN A 32 -24.03 -31.98 34.51
C GLN A 32 -23.41 -32.65 33.27
N PRO A 33 -22.09 -32.60 33.07
CA PRO A 33 -21.42 -33.38 32.04
C PRO A 33 -21.23 -34.84 32.49
N VAL A 34 -21.49 -35.78 31.57
CA VAL A 34 -21.26 -37.22 31.74
C VAL A 34 -19.77 -37.57 31.92
N PRO A 35 -19.43 -38.56 32.75
CA PRO A 35 -18.05 -38.89 33.11
C PRO A 35 -17.29 -39.57 31.95
N ARG A 36 -16.07 -39.09 31.68
CA ARG A 36 -15.09 -39.74 30.79
C ARG A 36 -14.19 -40.68 31.60
N PRO A 37 -13.75 -41.83 31.03
CA PRO A 37 -12.82 -42.74 31.70
C PRO A 37 -11.42 -42.13 31.91
N PHE A 38 -10.75 -42.52 33.00
CA PHE A 38 -9.39 -42.17 33.41
C PHE A 38 -8.29 -42.96 32.63
N PRO A 39 -7.02 -42.54 32.68
CA PRO A 39 -6.04 -42.64 31.59
C PRO A 39 -5.20 -43.92 31.58
N ARG A 40 -4.54 -44.19 30.44
CA ARG A 40 -3.41 -45.13 30.35
C ARG A 40 -2.08 -44.42 30.02
N PRO A 41 -0.95 -44.97 30.48
CA PRO A 41 0.36 -44.33 30.53
C PRO A 41 1.11 -44.31 29.19
N GLU A 42 1.74 -43.16 28.95
CA GLU A 42 3.02 -42.86 28.29
C GLU A 42 3.68 -43.96 27.44
N SER A 43 3.88 -43.65 26.15
CA SER A 43 4.93 -44.23 25.31
C SER A 43 5.94 -43.14 24.97
N PRO A 44 7.24 -43.35 25.20
CA PRO A 44 8.29 -42.43 24.77
C PRO A 44 8.63 -42.66 23.30
N ASP A 45 9.35 -41.69 22.75
CA ASP A 45 9.98 -41.66 21.42
C ASP A 45 9.07 -41.33 20.23
N GLN A 46 9.10 -40.05 19.82
CA GLN A 46 9.37 -39.70 18.41
C GLN A 46 9.84 -38.24 18.29
N ASP A 47 11.15 -38.12 18.05
CA ASP A 47 11.92 -37.15 17.26
C ASP A 47 11.34 -35.75 16.99
N PRO A 48 12.11 -34.66 17.25
CA PRO A 48 11.74 -33.32 16.82
C PRO A 48 11.87 -33.22 15.29
N THR A 49 10.79 -33.53 14.57
CA THR A 49 10.67 -33.15 13.16
C THR A 49 10.64 -31.64 13.07
N ARG A 50 11.79 -31.10 12.64
CA ARG A 50 12.05 -29.78 12.06
C ARG A 50 10.77 -28.96 11.80
N ALA A 51 10.68 -27.83 12.50
CA ALA A 51 9.98 -26.66 11.98
C ALA A 51 10.48 -26.40 10.54
N PRO A 52 9.60 -26.16 9.57
CA PRO A 52 10.03 -25.53 8.33
C PRO A 52 10.56 -24.15 8.71
N THR A 53 11.87 -23.98 8.61
CA THR A 53 12.46 -22.68 8.34
C THR A 53 11.72 -22.11 7.14
N GLU A 54 10.94 -21.04 7.35
CA GLU A 54 10.54 -20.12 6.28
C GLU A 54 11.83 -19.51 5.73
N GLU A 55 12.45 -20.25 4.82
CA GLU A 55 13.39 -19.72 3.86
C GLU A 55 12.62 -18.69 3.02
N PRO A 56 13.13 -17.47 2.82
CA PRO A 56 12.49 -16.49 1.96
C PRO A 56 12.25 -17.14 0.60
N ALA A 57 10.99 -17.32 0.24
CA ALA A 57 10.61 -17.83 -1.06
C ALA A 57 11.22 -16.89 -2.11
N GLU A 58 12.30 -17.37 -2.75
CA GLU A 58 12.86 -16.75 -3.93
C GLU A 58 11.71 -16.64 -4.93
N ALA A 59 11.30 -15.40 -5.21
CA ALA A 59 10.20 -15.10 -6.09
C ALA A 59 10.57 -15.58 -7.49
N THR A 60 10.18 -16.82 -7.83
CA THR A 60 10.26 -17.31 -9.20
C THR A 60 9.46 -16.35 -10.09
N PRO A 61 10.08 -15.73 -11.11
CA PRO A 61 9.40 -14.78 -11.98
C PRO A 61 8.26 -15.51 -12.68
N SER A 62 7.02 -15.12 -12.38
CA SER A 62 5.85 -15.68 -13.07
C SER A 62 5.94 -15.38 -14.56
N SER A 63 5.60 -16.36 -15.40
CA SER A 63 5.66 -16.30 -16.87
C SER A 63 4.82 -15.19 -17.55
N ALA A 64 4.21 -14.28 -16.78
CA ALA A 64 3.60 -13.04 -17.25
C ALA A 64 4.64 -11.96 -17.65
N ASP A 65 5.93 -12.16 -17.31
CA ASP A 65 7.02 -11.21 -17.62
C ASP A 65 7.66 -11.38 -19.01
N GLN A 66 7.14 -12.27 -19.87
CA GLN A 66 7.63 -12.43 -21.25
C GLN A 66 7.21 -11.22 -22.11
N GLY A 67 7.96 -10.13 -21.98
CA GLY A 67 7.72 -8.84 -22.65
C GLY A 67 7.84 -7.63 -21.75
N ALA A 68 8.04 -7.82 -20.44
CA ALA A 68 8.33 -6.73 -19.51
C ALA A 68 9.74 -6.16 -19.77
N PRO A 69 9.91 -4.82 -19.74
CA PRO A 69 11.24 -4.22 -19.86
C PRO A 69 12.09 -4.55 -18.64
N THR A 70 13.39 -4.77 -18.85
CA THR A 70 14.35 -5.04 -17.77
C THR A 70 14.94 -3.74 -17.21
N GLU A 71 15.46 -3.78 -15.99
CA GLU A 71 16.16 -2.64 -15.36
C GLU A 71 17.31 -2.13 -16.23
N THR A 72 18.07 -3.03 -16.85
CA THR A 72 19.14 -2.68 -17.80
C THR A 72 18.63 -1.92 -19.02
N THR A 73 17.42 -2.25 -19.49
CA THR A 73 16.81 -1.59 -20.65
C THR A 73 16.26 -0.21 -20.29
N LEU A 74 15.69 -0.06 -19.08
CA LEU A 74 15.13 1.21 -18.62
C LEU A 74 16.18 2.18 -18.07
N GLY A 75 17.30 1.67 -17.54
CA GLY A 75 18.27 2.48 -16.80
C GLY A 75 17.75 2.96 -15.45
N PHE A 76 16.66 2.38 -14.95
CA PHE A 76 16.06 2.67 -13.66
C PHE A 76 15.84 1.37 -12.88
N PRO A 77 15.98 1.38 -11.55
CA PRO A 77 15.62 0.24 -10.72
C PRO A 77 14.11 -0.02 -10.82
N ILE A 78 13.73 -1.29 -10.86
CA ILE A 78 12.34 -1.74 -10.80
C ILE A 78 12.12 -2.37 -9.44
N TYR A 79 11.12 -1.89 -8.69
CA TYR A 79 10.84 -2.43 -7.36
C TYR A 79 10.57 -3.95 -7.41
N PRO A 80 11.20 -4.79 -6.57
CA PRO A 80 11.24 -6.24 -6.78
C PRO A 80 9.89 -6.97 -6.86
N SER A 81 8.88 -6.52 -6.11
CA SER A 81 7.54 -7.13 -6.16
C SER A 81 6.57 -6.41 -7.09
N ALA A 82 7.05 -5.42 -7.86
CA ALA A 82 6.24 -4.74 -8.84
C ALA A 82 6.02 -5.61 -10.08
N ARG A 83 4.80 -5.57 -10.60
CA ARG A 83 4.37 -6.30 -11.80
C ARG A 83 4.26 -5.33 -12.95
N TYR A 84 4.82 -5.70 -14.11
CA TYR A 84 4.64 -4.91 -15.31
C TYR A 84 3.16 -4.90 -15.73
N LEU A 85 2.61 -3.71 -15.99
CA LEU A 85 1.21 -3.53 -16.39
C LEU A 85 1.09 -3.25 -17.89
N THR A 86 1.77 -2.21 -18.37
CA THR A 86 1.68 -1.76 -19.76
C THR A 86 2.73 -0.69 -20.06
N SER A 87 2.81 -0.26 -21.32
CA SER A 87 3.59 0.89 -21.75
C SER A 87 2.81 1.75 -22.72
N TYR A 88 3.12 3.04 -22.73
CA TYR A 88 2.51 4.01 -23.63
C TYR A 88 3.58 4.80 -24.36
N ASP A 89 3.26 5.19 -25.59
CA ASP A 89 4.04 6.17 -26.35
C ASP A 89 3.68 7.57 -25.87
N ALA A 90 4.68 8.34 -25.43
CA ALA A 90 4.55 9.71 -24.96
C ALA A 90 4.76 10.75 -26.07
N GLY A 91 4.99 10.31 -27.31
CA GLY A 91 5.50 11.13 -28.39
C GLY A 91 7.02 11.33 -28.33
N ARG A 92 7.58 11.90 -29.40
CA ARG A 92 9.02 12.21 -29.54
C ARG A 92 9.95 11.01 -29.29
N ASN A 93 9.54 9.82 -29.74
CA ASN A 93 10.26 8.55 -29.52
C ASN A 93 10.46 8.20 -28.02
N GLN A 94 9.71 8.83 -27.13
CA GLN A 94 9.72 8.54 -25.71
C GLN A 94 8.56 7.62 -25.36
N ARG A 95 8.82 6.61 -24.52
CA ARG A 95 7.81 5.72 -23.96
C ARG A 95 7.90 5.78 -22.44
N TYR A 96 6.78 5.57 -21.76
CA TYR A 96 6.78 5.31 -20.32
C TYR A 96 6.14 3.96 -20.02
N TYR A 97 6.53 3.40 -18.88
CA TYR A 97 6.18 2.05 -18.47
C TYR A 97 5.47 2.11 -17.12
N LEU A 98 4.38 1.37 -16.98
CA LEU A 98 3.62 1.29 -15.75
C LEU A 98 3.87 -0.05 -15.07
N PHE A 99 4.10 0.01 -13.77
CA PHE A 99 4.25 -1.14 -12.89
C PHE A 99 3.31 -1.00 -11.69
N GLY A 100 2.67 -2.09 -11.29
CA GLY A 100 1.76 -2.14 -10.15
C GLY A 100 2.39 -2.89 -8.98
N THR A 101 2.19 -2.42 -7.76
CA THR A 101 2.59 -3.12 -6.53
C THR A 101 1.52 -3.00 -5.44
N ASN A 102 1.55 -3.94 -4.49
CA ASN A 102 0.73 -3.91 -3.28
C ASN A 102 1.43 -3.27 -2.08
N SER A 103 2.67 -2.81 -2.24
CA SER A 103 3.35 -1.96 -1.25
C SER A 103 2.67 -0.60 -1.10
N THR A 104 2.84 0.02 0.08
CA THR A 104 2.22 1.31 0.35
C THR A 104 2.89 2.43 -0.42
N PHE A 105 2.18 3.54 -0.57
CA PHE A 105 2.68 4.73 -1.23
C PHE A 105 3.98 5.24 -0.56
N GLU A 106 3.99 5.33 0.77
CA GLU A 106 5.13 5.84 1.55
C GLU A 106 6.36 4.95 1.41
N GLU A 107 6.16 3.63 1.42
CA GLU A 107 7.24 2.67 1.21
C GLU A 107 7.88 2.85 -0.17
N MET A 108 7.07 3.08 -1.20
CA MET A 108 7.57 3.29 -2.56
C MET A 108 8.33 4.60 -2.69
N VAL A 109 7.86 5.68 -2.07
CA VAL A 109 8.60 6.95 -2.02
C VAL A 109 9.93 6.78 -1.29
N GLN A 110 9.93 6.11 -0.13
CA GLN A 110 11.17 5.88 0.61
C GLN A 110 12.16 5.02 -0.19
N TYR A 111 11.67 3.95 -0.83
CA TYR A 111 12.50 3.08 -1.66
C TYR A 111 13.17 3.86 -2.79
N TYR A 112 12.39 4.54 -3.63
CA TYR A 112 12.94 5.29 -4.77
C TYR A 112 13.83 6.45 -4.33
N ALA A 113 13.53 7.08 -3.19
CA ALA A 113 14.40 8.12 -2.65
C ALA A 113 15.81 7.61 -2.31
N ILE A 114 15.91 6.39 -1.80
CA ILE A 114 17.19 5.77 -1.45
C ILE A 114 17.92 5.28 -2.70
N VAL A 115 17.25 4.54 -3.59
CA VAL A 115 17.93 3.89 -4.72
C VAL A 115 18.30 4.86 -5.85
N LEU A 116 17.56 5.95 -5.99
CA LEU A 116 17.87 7.01 -6.97
C LEU A 116 18.79 8.10 -6.39
N ASP A 117 19.05 8.07 -5.07
CA ASP A 117 19.73 9.16 -4.34
C ASP A 117 19.11 10.55 -4.61
N GLU A 118 17.77 10.58 -4.74
CA GLU A 118 17.00 11.76 -5.11
C GLU A 118 15.78 11.87 -4.18
N ARG A 119 15.52 13.05 -3.60
CA ARG A 119 14.36 13.19 -2.70
C ARG A 119 13.05 13.27 -3.46
N GLY A 120 13.09 13.84 -4.66
CA GLY A 120 11.90 14.10 -5.47
C GLY A 120 10.89 15.02 -4.78
N ASP A 121 9.74 15.20 -5.41
CA ASP A 121 8.71 16.14 -5.00
C ASP A 121 7.33 15.50 -4.89
N ARG A 122 6.63 15.83 -3.81
CA ARG A 122 5.19 15.56 -3.65
C ARG A 122 4.42 16.59 -4.48
N VAL A 123 3.83 16.15 -5.60
CA VAL A 123 3.13 17.04 -6.54
C VAL A 123 1.61 17.07 -6.33
N PHE A 124 1.04 16.05 -5.68
CA PHE A 124 -0.38 16.01 -5.30
C PHE A 124 -0.56 15.30 -3.97
N ASP A 125 -1.45 15.80 -3.11
CA ASP A 125 -1.80 15.18 -1.83
C ASP A 125 -2.94 14.15 -1.94
N ALA A 126 -3.87 14.34 -2.89
CA ALA A 126 -5.09 13.55 -3.00
C ALA A 126 -5.54 13.39 -4.48
N PRO A 127 -5.34 12.23 -5.12
CA PRO A 127 -4.53 11.10 -4.64
C PRO A 127 -3.05 11.48 -4.52
N ALA A 128 -2.37 10.88 -3.55
CA ALA A 128 -0.97 11.11 -3.28
C ALA A 128 -0.11 10.78 -4.53
N THR A 129 0.64 11.75 -5.04
CA THR A 129 1.58 11.56 -6.17
C THR A 129 2.93 12.17 -5.84
N HIS A 130 4.01 11.44 -6.08
CA HIS A 130 5.40 11.90 -5.88
C HIS A 130 6.24 11.59 -7.10
N VAL A 131 7.09 12.54 -7.49
CA VAL A 131 7.87 12.49 -8.73
C VAL A 131 9.34 12.62 -8.40
N PHE A 132 10.14 11.71 -8.95
CA PHE A 132 11.59 11.75 -8.95
C PHE A 132 12.03 12.02 -10.38
N GLU A 133 12.51 13.23 -10.66
CA GLU A 133 13.08 13.57 -11.97
C GLU A 133 14.58 13.28 -11.92
N VAL A 134 15.05 12.37 -12.76
CA VAL A 134 16.44 11.89 -12.74
C VAL A 134 17.02 12.00 -14.14
N GLY A 135 18.03 12.86 -14.30
CA GLY A 135 18.78 13.04 -15.54
C GLY A 135 18.53 14.39 -16.21
N ARG A 136 18.97 14.51 -17.47
CA ARG A 136 18.82 15.75 -18.24
C ARG A 136 17.54 15.68 -19.08
N PHE A 137 16.66 16.64 -18.86
CA PHE A 137 15.48 16.84 -19.68
C PHE A 137 15.82 17.76 -20.87
N SER A 138 15.40 17.35 -22.07
CA SER A 138 15.44 18.18 -23.28
C SER A 138 14.01 18.41 -23.75
N GLU A 139 13.49 19.62 -23.55
CA GLU A 139 12.11 19.96 -23.91
C GLU A 139 11.85 19.89 -25.42
N ASP A 140 12.88 20.01 -26.26
CA ASP A 140 12.79 19.84 -27.73
C ASP A 140 12.71 18.37 -28.16
N ASP A 141 13.32 17.45 -27.40
CA ASP A 141 13.42 16.04 -27.78
C ASP A 141 12.49 15.12 -26.98
N MET A 142 11.98 15.55 -25.84
CA MET A 142 11.25 14.72 -24.88
C MET A 142 9.92 15.35 -24.47
N ALA A 143 8.92 14.51 -24.19
CA ALA A 143 7.62 14.95 -23.68
C ALA A 143 7.59 15.03 -22.15
N PHE A 144 8.38 14.19 -21.48
CA PHE A 144 8.52 14.15 -20.03
C PHE A 144 10.00 14.10 -19.62
N PRO A 145 10.36 14.65 -18.45
CA PRO A 145 11.68 14.40 -17.88
C PRO A 145 11.86 12.89 -17.60
N PRO A 146 13.09 12.36 -17.75
CA PRO A 146 13.41 11.02 -17.31
C PRO A 146 13.23 10.92 -15.79
N GLY A 147 12.69 9.81 -15.29
CA GLY A 147 12.37 9.70 -13.87
C GLY A 147 11.36 8.63 -13.49
N VAL A 148 10.97 8.65 -12.22
CA VAL A 148 9.99 7.76 -11.60
C VAL A 148 8.85 8.58 -10.99
N THR A 149 7.61 8.24 -11.29
CA THR A 149 6.43 8.81 -10.62
C THR A 149 5.69 7.71 -9.86
N VAL A 150 5.44 7.94 -8.57
CA VAL A 150 4.69 7.05 -7.69
C VAL A 150 3.31 7.64 -7.45
N LYS A 151 2.25 6.84 -7.57
CA LYS A 151 0.86 7.26 -7.40
C LYS A 151 0.10 6.30 -6.49
N ASP A 152 -0.58 6.84 -5.49
CA ASP A 152 -1.50 6.10 -4.62
C ASP A 152 -2.87 5.94 -5.29
N TYR A 153 -3.35 4.69 -5.38
CA TYR A 153 -4.66 4.37 -5.91
C TYR A 153 -5.64 3.85 -4.85
N THR A 154 -5.25 3.85 -3.57
CA THR A 154 -6.12 3.48 -2.45
C THR A 154 -6.92 4.66 -1.89
N TRP A 155 -6.66 5.87 -2.41
CA TRP A 155 -7.34 7.09 -2.01
C TRP A 155 -8.87 7.01 -2.16
N ASN A 156 -9.59 7.65 -1.23
CA ASN A 156 -11.06 7.72 -1.19
C ASN A 156 -11.77 6.35 -1.15
N GLY A 157 -11.18 5.38 -0.44
CA GLY A 157 -11.78 4.05 -0.24
C GLY A 157 -11.70 3.13 -1.46
N SER A 158 -10.87 3.47 -2.44
CA SER A 158 -10.57 2.60 -3.57
C SER A 158 -9.73 1.40 -3.12
N ASP A 159 -10.02 0.21 -3.66
CA ASP A 159 -9.22 -1.00 -3.42
C ASP A 159 -7.91 -1.02 -4.24
N GLY A 160 -7.59 0.06 -4.96
CA GLY A 160 -6.41 0.18 -5.82
C GLY A 160 -6.73 0.26 -7.32
N TYR A 161 -5.68 0.44 -8.11
CA TYR A 161 -5.71 0.48 -9.57
C TYR A 161 -6.08 -0.89 -10.11
N LEU A 162 -7.22 -0.98 -10.81
CA LEU A 162 -7.65 -2.20 -11.47
C LEU A 162 -6.91 -2.34 -12.80
N HIS A 163 -6.11 -3.39 -12.93
CA HIS A 163 -5.49 -3.80 -14.19
C HIS A 163 -6.16 -5.08 -14.69
N THR A 164 -6.49 -5.12 -15.98
CA THR A 164 -7.03 -6.30 -16.63
C THR A 164 -6.13 -6.74 -17.77
N ASN A 165 -5.79 -8.03 -17.81
CA ASN A 165 -5.07 -8.65 -18.92
C ASN A 165 -5.88 -9.86 -19.40
N GLY A 166 -6.63 -9.67 -20.49
CA GLY A 166 -7.62 -10.64 -20.95
C GLY A 166 -8.68 -10.91 -19.88
N SER A 167 -8.71 -12.13 -19.36
CA SER A 167 -9.69 -12.57 -18.36
C SER A 167 -9.24 -12.36 -16.90
N GLN A 168 -7.97 -12.00 -16.67
CA GLN A 168 -7.44 -11.79 -15.32
C GLN A 168 -7.60 -10.33 -14.93
N ALA A 169 -8.13 -10.10 -13.72
CA ALA A 169 -8.25 -8.79 -13.10
C ALA A 169 -7.47 -8.77 -11.79
N GLU A 170 -6.58 -7.81 -11.63
CA GLU A 170 -5.77 -7.63 -10.43
C GLU A 170 -5.81 -6.17 -10.00
N ARG A 171 -5.70 -5.93 -8.69
CA ARG A 171 -5.66 -4.59 -8.12
C ARG A 171 -4.30 -4.32 -7.50
N PHE A 172 -3.82 -3.10 -7.72
CA PHE A 172 -2.55 -2.62 -7.20
C PHE A 172 -2.79 -1.36 -6.37
N ARG A 173 -2.29 -1.37 -5.13
CA ARG A 173 -2.41 -0.20 -4.23
C ARG A 173 -1.66 1.01 -4.78
N THR A 174 -0.47 0.75 -5.33
CA THR A 174 0.43 1.79 -5.84
C THR A 174 0.81 1.48 -7.28
N VAL A 175 0.82 2.51 -8.14
CA VAL A 175 1.36 2.40 -9.50
C VAL A 175 2.61 3.26 -9.61
N ILE A 176 3.62 2.69 -10.24
CA ILE A 176 4.91 3.29 -10.53
C ILE A 176 4.96 3.51 -12.04
N GLN A 177 5.21 4.75 -12.44
CA GLN A 177 5.49 5.12 -13.82
C GLN A 177 6.98 5.38 -13.96
N ILE A 178 7.63 4.71 -14.90
CA ILE A 178 9.04 4.91 -15.21
C ILE A 178 9.17 5.50 -16.60
N VAL A 179 9.89 6.62 -16.68
CA VAL A 179 10.25 7.31 -17.92
C VAL A 179 11.76 7.16 -18.11
N PRO A 180 12.24 6.26 -19.00
CA PRO A 180 13.67 6.11 -19.26
C PRO A 180 14.24 7.34 -19.96
N ALA A 181 15.56 7.54 -19.79
CA ALA A 181 16.30 8.48 -20.62
C ALA A 181 16.39 7.95 -22.06
N LEU A 182 16.34 8.87 -23.04
CA LEU A 182 16.56 8.48 -24.43
C LEU A 182 18.03 8.06 -24.64
N PRO A 183 18.32 7.09 -25.53
CA PRO A 183 19.68 6.61 -25.78
C PRO A 183 20.67 7.72 -26.17
N GLU A 184 20.20 8.79 -26.80
CA GLU A 184 21.03 9.95 -27.16
C GLU A 184 21.43 10.79 -25.95
N GLN A 185 20.60 10.85 -24.91
CA GLN A 185 20.90 11.54 -23.65
C GLN A 185 21.92 10.74 -22.83
N THR A 186 21.86 9.41 -22.84
CA THR A 186 22.86 8.56 -22.17
C THR A 186 24.27 8.73 -22.76
N ARG A 187 24.40 9.02 -24.07
CA ARG A 187 25.69 9.19 -24.76
C ARG A 187 26.41 10.51 -24.49
N ARG A 188 25.72 11.53 -23.96
CA ARG A 188 26.29 12.87 -23.71
C ARG A 188 26.72 13.06 -22.25
N GLN A 189 26.76 11.99 -21.45
CA GLN A 189 27.22 11.99 -20.06
C GLN A 189 28.71 11.70 -19.95
#